data_AF-A0A843GJB6-F1
#
_entry.id   AF-A0A843GJB6-F1
#
_cell.length_a   1.000
_cell.length_b   1.000
_cell.length_c   1.000
_cell.angle_alpha   90.00
_cell.angle_beta   90.00
_cell.angle_gamma   90.00
#
_symmetry.space_group_name_H-M   'P 1'
#
loop_
_entity.id
_entity.type
_entity.pdbx_description
1 polymer ?
#
loop_
_entity_poly.entity_id
_entity_poly.type
_entity_poly.pdbx_seq_one_letter_code
_entity_poly.pdbx_strand_id
1 'polypeptide(L)'
;MNCCNPVIATNAGGIPYIVSTNTTIGTETINIALGARRIQPIGYMSIMISDVIPADATTTLPVNLTLNDVTKALTLPNGTPVTAAELLNVGNILVFNDRTRGLLTLMSRTIA
;
A
#
# COMPACT_ATOMS: atom_id res chain seq x y z
N MET A 1 -22.77 11.53 13.72
CA MET A 1 -22.75 10.80 12.43
C MET A 1 -21.85 11.55 11.46
N ASN A 2 -20.56 11.23 11.43
CA ASN A 2 -19.67 11.74 10.37
C ASN A 2 -19.95 10.95 9.09
N CYS A 3 -20.84 11.47 8.25
CA CYS A 3 -21.13 10.92 6.92
C CYS A 3 -19.95 11.05 5.93
N CYS A 4 -18.94 11.85 6.29
CA CYS A 4 -17.71 12.02 5.52
C CYS A 4 -16.58 11.23 6.17
N ASN A 5 -16.53 9.91 5.94
CA ASN A 5 -15.30 9.16 6.21
C ASN A 5 -14.23 9.66 5.23
N PRO A 6 -13.10 10.23 5.69
CA PRO A 6 -12.27 11.02 4.81
C PRO A 6 -11.34 10.13 3.96
N VAL A 7 -10.79 10.75 2.92
CA VAL A 7 -9.48 10.46 2.32
C VAL A 7 -9.41 9.39 1.21
N ILE A 8 -10.19 9.58 0.14
CA ILE A 8 -9.54 9.52 -1.18
C ILE A 8 -9.20 10.97 -1.51
N ALA A 9 -7.93 11.33 -1.38
CA ALA A 9 -7.45 12.64 -1.82
C ALA A 9 -7.30 12.60 -3.35
N THR A 10 -7.36 13.75 -4.01
CA THR A 10 -7.04 13.85 -5.43
C THR A 10 -5.84 14.75 -5.59
N ASN A 11 -4.88 14.37 -6.44
CA ASN A 11 -3.78 15.26 -6.77
C ASN A 11 -4.29 16.41 -7.68
N ALA A 12 -3.42 17.37 -8.02
CA ALA A 12 -3.79 18.48 -8.90
C ALA A 12 -4.32 18.04 -10.29
N GLY A 13 -4.02 16.80 -10.71
CA GLY A 13 -4.54 16.20 -11.94
C GLY A 13 -5.85 15.40 -11.76
N GLY A 14 -6.47 15.45 -10.58
CA GLY A 14 -7.71 14.72 -10.29
C GLY A 14 -7.53 13.22 -10.03
N ILE A 15 -6.29 12.72 -9.92
CA ILE A 15 -6.03 11.30 -9.70
C ILE A 15 -6.28 10.97 -8.23
N PRO A 16 -7.18 10.01 -7.94
CA PRO A 16 -7.44 9.59 -6.57
C PRO A 16 -6.23 8.84 -5.98
N TYR A 17 -5.88 9.19 -4.75
CA TYR A 17 -4.82 8.53 -4.00
C TYR A 17 -5.16 8.42 -2.51
N ILE A 18 -4.46 7.49 -1.87
CA ILE A 18 -4.55 7.20 -0.44
C ILE A 18 -3.18 7.42 0.17
N VAL A 19 -3.07 8.25 1.21
CA VAL A 19 -1.82 8.39 1.96
C VAL A 19 -1.79 7.35 3.07
N SER A 20 -0.70 6.59 3.20
CA SER A 20 -0.50 5.72 4.36
C SER A 20 -0.47 6.54 5.64
N THR A 21 -0.98 5.97 6.73
CA THR A 21 -0.95 6.59 8.05
C THR A 21 0.35 6.31 8.78
N ASN A 22 1.00 5.18 8.47
CA ASN A 22 2.29 4.80 9.04
C ASN A 22 2.97 3.73 8.16
N THR A 23 4.29 3.69 8.20
CA THR A 23 5.11 2.58 7.68
C THR A 23 5.94 2.04 8.84
N THR A 24 5.74 0.78 9.21
CA THR A 24 6.52 0.13 10.26
C THR A 24 7.45 -0.91 9.65
N ILE A 25 8.75 -0.76 9.89
CA ILE A 25 9.77 -1.73 9.49
C ILE A 25 10.08 -2.62 10.68
N GLY A 26 9.57 -3.85 10.67
CA GLY A 26 9.87 -4.85 11.68
C GLY A 26 11.08 -5.71 11.32
N THR A 27 11.38 -6.69 12.17
CA THR A 27 12.46 -7.67 11.92
C THR A 27 12.03 -8.79 10.98
N GLU A 28 10.72 -9.05 10.86
CA GLU A 28 10.17 -10.15 10.06
C GLU A 28 9.35 -9.67 8.87
N THR A 29 8.75 -8.48 8.96
CA THR A 29 7.87 -7.92 7.92
C THR A 29 7.92 -6.40 7.93
N ILE A 30 7.54 -5.79 6.80
CA ILE A 30 7.24 -4.36 6.70
C ILE A 30 5.73 -4.20 6.58
N ASN A 31 5.15 -3.28 7.35
CA ASN A 31 3.72 -3.00 7.30
C ASN A 31 3.45 -1.55 6.92
N ILE A 32 2.67 -1.35 5.86
CA ILE A 32 2.18 -0.03 5.44
C ILE A 32 0.71 0.06 5.83
N ALA A 33 0.40 0.94 6.79
CA ALA A 33 -0.95 1.12 7.32
C ALA A 33 -1.71 2.18 6.52
N LEU A 34 -2.95 1.87 6.14
CA LEU A 34 -3.87 2.74 5.41
C LEU A 34 -5.07 3.18 6.27
N GLY A 35 -5.04 3.00 7.58
CA GLY A 35 -6.13 3.39 8.48
C GLY A 35 -7.51 2.83 8.10
N ALA A 36 -8.57 3.49 8.57
CA ALA A 36 -9.96 3.08 8.33
C ALA A 36 -10.54 3.79 7.10
N ARG A 37 -10.82 3.05 6.01
CA ARG A 37 -11.30 3.59 4.73
C ARG A 37 -12.33 2.67 4.04
N ARG A 38 -13.30 3.29 3.36
CA ARG A 38 -14.20 2.58 2.43
C ARG A 38 -13.57 2.59 1.04
N ILE A 39 -13.03 1.44 0.63
CA ILE A 39 -12.48 1.24 -0.72
C ILE A 39 -13.39 0.39 -1.58
N GLN A 40 -13.29 0.57 -2.90
CA GLN A 40 -13.99 -0.26 -3.88
C GLN A 40 -13.58 -1.73 -3.73
N PRO A 41 -14.52 -2.69 -3.82
CA PRO A 41 -14.20 -4.11 -3.67
C PRO A 41 -13.20 -4.63 -4.72
N ILE A 42 -13.28 -4.13 -5.95
CA ILE A 42 -12.36 -4.46 -7.04
C ILE A 42 -11.94 -3.16 -7.71
N GLY A 43 -10.65 -2.94 -7.91
CA GLY A 43 -10.16 -1.77 -8.61
C GLY A 43 -8.70 -1.42 -8.31
N TYR A 44 -8.23 -0.35 -8.95
CA TYR A 44 -6.90 0.19 -8.75
C TYR A 44 -6.90 1.28 -7.70
N MET A 45 -5.85 1.31 -6.88
CA MET A 45 -5.64 2.29 -5.82
C MET A 45 -4.21 2.82 -5.91
N SER A 46 -4.07 4.14 -6.05
CA SER A 46 -2.79 4.80 -5.87
C SER A 46 -2.55 5.02 -4.37
N ILE A 47 -1.42 4.56 -3.86
CA ILE A 47 -1.03 4.71 -2.46
C ILE A 47 0.26 5.53 -2.42
N MET A 48 0.23 6.62 -1.67
CA MET A 48 1.40 7.41 -1.30
C MET A 48 1.90 6.90 0.05
N ILE A 49 3.16 6.48 0.08
CA ILE A 49 3.84 5.99 1.27
C ILE A 49 4.35 7.22 2.05
N SER A 50 3.85 7.37 3.27
CA SER A 50 4.12 8.51 4.17
C SER A 50 5.55 8.56 4.65
N ASP A 51 6.13 7.39 4.91
CA ASP A 51 7.53 7.24 5.29
C ASP A 51 8.13 6.09 4.46
N VAL A 52 9.07 6.44 3.59
CA VAL A 52 9.62 5.52 2.60
C VAL A 52 10.46 4.45 3.28
N ILE A 53 10.48 3.26 2.69
CA ILE A 53 11.39 2.21 3.17
C ILE A 53 12.82 2.66 2.80
N PRO A 54 13.73 2.83 3.79
CA PRO A 54 15.06 3.35 3.54
C PRO A 54 15.90 2.35 2.77
N ALA A 55 16.90 2.85 2.03
CA ALA A 55 17.75 2.05 1.15
C ALA A 55 18.55 0.94 1.85
N ASP A 56 18.76 1.04 3.16
CA ASP A 56 19.50 0.09 3.99
C ASP A 56 18.61 -0.96 4.68
N ALA A 57 17.30 -0.94 4.43
CA ALA A 57 16.38 -1.94 4.96
C ALA A 57 16.70 -3.35 4.44
N THR A 58 16.46 -4.36 5.28
CA THR A 58 16.61 -5.78 4.90
C THR A 58 15.71 -6.12 3.70
N THR A 59 16.33 -6.40 2.56
CA THR A 59 15.68 -6.50 1.25
C THR A 59 14.72 -7.68 1.11
N THR A 60 14.85 -8.70 1.95
CA THR A 60 14.04 -9.92 1.92
C THR A 60 12.75 -9.82 2.72
N LEU A 61 12.55 -8.74 3.50
CA LEU A 61 11.36 -8.60 4.32
C LEU A 61 10.12 -8.49 3.44
N PRO A 62 9.09 -9.34 3.63
CA PRO A 62 7.83 -9.22 2.92
C PRO A 62 7.09 -7.95 3.34
N VAL A 63 6.36 -7.36 2.39
CA VAL A 63 5.60 -6.14 2.59
C VAL A 63 4.12 -6.46 2.70
N ASN A 64 3.51 -5.94 3.76
CA ASN A 64 2.10 -6.07 4.04
C ASN A 64 1.40 -4.71 3.94
N LEU A 65 0.13 -4.73 3.56
CA LEU A 65 -0.78 -3.59 3.67
C LEU A 65 -1.81 -3.87 4.75
N THR A 66 -1.99 -2.90 5.66
CA THR A 66 -3.04 -2.95 6.67
C THR A 66 -4.12 -1.93 6.35
N LEU A 67 -5.36 -2.39 6.23
CA LEU A 67 -6.52 -1.54 5.96
C LEU A 67 -7.71 -2.01 6.82
N ASN A 68 -8.38 -1.08 7.52
CA ASN A 68 -9.48 -1.40 8.43
C ASN A 68 -9.11 -2.54 9.41
N ASP A 69 -7.91 -2.46 10.00
CA ASP A 69 -7.35 -3.45 10.93
C ASP A 69 -7.15 -4.86 10.35
N VAL A 70 -7.27 -5.01 9.03
CA VAL A 70 -6.97 -6.25 8.31
C VAL A 70 -5.65 -6.11 7.58
N THR A 71 -4.68 -6.95 7.96
CA THR A 71 -3.38 -7.05 7.32
C THR A 71 -3.42 -8.11 6.22
N LYS A 72 -2.87 -7.77 5.05
CA LYS A 72 -2.70 -8.68 3.92
C LYS A 72 -1.34 -8.50 3.27
N ALA A 73 -0.78 -9.60 2.77
CA ALA A 73 0.43 -9.56 1.97
C ALA A 73 0.18 -8.82 0.66
N LEU A 74 1.11 -7.92 0.32
CA LEU A 74 1.20 -7.35 -1.01
C LEU A 74 1.93 -8.35 -1.91
N THR A 75 1.37 -8.65 -3.07
CA THR A 75 1.95 -9.62 -4.01
C THR A 75 2.29 -8.98 -5.35
N LEU A 76 3.21 -9.58 -6.08
CA LEU A 76 3.43 -9.30 -7.49
C LEU A 76 2.32 -9.99 -8.33
N PRO A 77 2.14 -9.61 -9.61
CA PRO A 77 1.10 -10.20 -10.46
C PRO A 77 1.17 -11.71 -10.65
N ASN A 78 2.36 -12.30 -10.48
CA ASN A 78 2.59 -13.75 -10.49
C ASN A 78 2.25 -14.44 -9.15
N GLY A 79 1.77 -13.69 -8.15
CA GLY A 79 1.39 -14.21 -6.83
C GLY A 79 2.53 -14.29 -5.80
N THR A 80 3.78 -13.96 -6.16
CA THR A 80 4.87 -13.97 -5.18
C THR A 80 4.75 -12.77 -4.24
N PRO A 81 5.12 -12.88 -2.95
CA PRO A 81 5.15 -11.74 -2.05
C PRO A 81 6.08 -10.62 -2.57
N VAL A 82 5.63 -9.37 -2.44
CA VAL A 82 6.50 -8.21 -2.61
C VAL A 82 7.43 -8.14 -1.40
N THR A 83 8.70 -7.89 -1.64
CA THR A 83 9.70 -7.69 -0.59
C THR A 83 10.18 -6.24 -0.56
N ALA A 84 10.90 -5.87 0.50
CA ALA A 84 11.51 -4.56 0.65
C ALA A 84 12.41 -4.18 -0.53
N ALA A 85 13.11 -5.14 -1.16
CA ALA A 85 13.92 -4.93 -2.37
C ALA A 85 13.16 -4.19 -3.48
N GLU A 86 11.87 -4.51 -3.62
CA GLU A 86 10.99 -3.95 -4.63
C GLU A 86 10.52 -2.53 -4.24
N LEU A 87 10.62 -2.11 -2.98
CA LEU A 87 10.03 -0.86 -2.48
C LEU A 87 11.02 0.09 -1.77
N LEU A 88 12.33 -0.13 -1.88
CA LEU A 88 13.34 0.79 -1.35
C LEU A 88 13.21 2.17 -2.00
N ASN A 89 13.17 3.23 -1.18
CA ASN A 89 13.01 4.63 -1.60
C ASN A 89 11.78 4.88 -2.49
N VAL A 90 10.74 4.04 -2.40
CA VAL A 90 9.51 4.23 -3.17
C VAL A 90 8.54 5.12 -2.41
N GLY A 91 8.12 6.22 -3.02
CA GLY A 91 7.14 7.15 -2.44
C GLY A 91 5.70 6.86 -2.87
N ASN A 92 5.49 6.23 -4.03
CA ASN A 92 4.14 5.94 -4.54
C ASN A 92 4.07 4.53 -5.15
N ILE A 93 2.94 3.85 -4.93
CA ILE A 93 2.63 2.55 -5.51
C ILE A 93 1.23 2.53 -6.10
N LEU A 94 1.05 1.78 -7.19
CA LEU A 94 -0.25 1.43 -7.74
C LEU A 94 -0.58 0.00 -7.36
N VAL A 95 -1.70 -0.20 -6.68
CA VAL A 95 -2.14 -1.52 -6.20
C VAL A 95 -3.48 -1.87 -6.82
N PHE A 96 -3.58 -3.07 -7.38
CA PHE A 96 -4.86 -3.67 -7.73
C PHE A 96 -5.41 -4.43 -6.51
N ASN A 97 -6.60 -4.06 -6.06
CA ASN A 97 -7.33 -4.77 -5.03
C ASN A 97 -8.43 -5.61 -5.68
N ASP A 98 -8.50 -6.89 -5.33
CA ASP A 98 -9.64 -7.76 -5.59
C ASP A 98 -10.06 -8.41 -4.27
N ARG A 99 -11.07 -7.82 -3.63
CA ARG A 99 -11.63 -8.32 -2.37
C ARG A 99 -12.26 -9.70 -2.54
N THR A 100 -12.81 -10.02 -3.71
CA THR A 100 -13.52 -11.29 -3.93
C THR A 100 -12.57 -12.48 -3.95
N ARG A 101 -11.37 -12.28 -4.49
CA ARG A 101 -10.27 -13.28 -4.49
C ARG A 101 -9.29 -13.07 -3.35
N GLY A 102 -9.44 -11.97 -2.61
CA GLY A 102 -8.59 -11.61 -1.48
C GLY A 102 -7.20 -11.13 -1.86
N LEU A 103 -7.00 -10.63 -3.09
CA LEU A 103 -5.73 -10.24 -3.66
C LEU A 103 -5.43 -8.75 -3.44
N LEU A 104 -4.17 -8.44 -3.14
CA LEU A 104 -3.59 -7.10 -3.20
C LEU A 104 -2.30 -7.20 -4.02
N THR A 105 -2.33 -6.63 -5.22
CA THR A 105 -1.26 -6.83 -6.20
C THR A 105 -0.58 -5.52 -6.55
N LEU A 106 0.74 -5.46 -6.41
CA LEU A 106 1.56 -4.34 -6.85
C LEU A 106 1.62 -4.32 -8.39
N MET A 107 1.16 -3.22 -8.98
CA MET A 107 1.10 -3.03 -10.43
C MET A 107 2.19 -2.09 -10.94
N SER A 108 2.48 -1.04 -10.18
CA SER A 108 3.63 -0.16 -10.46
C SER A 108 4.11 0.53 -9.19
N ARG A 109 5.29 1.14 -9.28
CA ARG A 109 5.90 1.93 -8.21
C ARG A 109 6.68 3.11 -8.80
N THR A 110 6.88 4.13 -7.99
CA THR A 110 7.68 5.31 -8.36
C THR A 110 8.62 5.67 -7.23
N ILE A 111 9.90 5.78 -7.57
CA ILE A 111 10.98 6.19 -6.66
C ILE A 111 10.76 7.66 -6.30
N ALA A 112 10.94 7.99 -5.02
CA ALA A 112 10.87 9.35 -4.50
C ALA A 112 12.15 10.14 -4.81
#